data_AF-A0A800IPG1-F1
#
_entry.id   AF-A0A800IPG1-F1
#
_cell.length_a   1.000
_cell.length_b   1.000
_cell.length_c   1.000
_cell.angle_alpha   90.00
_cell.angle_beta   90.00
_cell.angle_gamma   90.00
#
_symmetry.space_group_name_H-M   'P 1'
#
loop_
_entity.id
_entity.type
_entity.pdbx_description
1 polymer ?
#
loop_
_entity_poly.entity_id
_entity_poly.type
_entity_poly.pdbx_seq_one_letter_code
_entity_poly.pdbx_strand_id
1 'polypeptide(L)'
;MGPSYVLTPLHARIILLLSILLFYQTSISFGQSITSSRCGTTSLLSSFQSTEGLGLASHQSDGIRLTRPSVPGEAGRTGGYGHTYTTTPTFYNSPGGHFKIWYVTTTSDRPGSGRSDPVDADNSGVPDWVEQCADFFDHSWRTVIDTLGYRPPPIDFDFHAQYVSAGLDDGGDNRYDVYIEDIGSGIAGYTAPEIVTSGFQLPSYIVVDNDFVGVKSTLSEALDLLRATAAHEFFHGVQFGYDFREDIYWFEQSATWMEEQVFDAVNDYLTYLTGFSGFLTQPWVSLDVANGQHEFSGVLWPQFLTERFSA
;
A
#
# COMPACT_ATOMS: atom_id res chain seq x y z
N MET A 1 -45.31 -1.60 45.98
CA MET A 1 -44.76 -0.31 46.46
C MET A 1 -43.25 -0.50 46.60
N GLY A 2 -42.47 -0.09 45.59
CA GLY A 2 -41.00 -0.06 45.67
C GLY A 2 -40.52 1.35 46.05
N PRO A 3 -39.34 1.51 46.66
CA PRO A 3 -38.91 2.81 47.18
C PRO A 3 -38.47 3.74 46.04
N SER A 4 -39.04 4.95 46.03
CA SER A 4 -38.63 6.06 45.16
C SER A 4 -37.36 6.71 45.74
N TYR A 5 -36.23 6.58 45.04
CA TYR A 5 -35.01 7.31 45.41
C TYR A 5 -35.06 8.74 44.84
N VAL A 6 -35.14 9.73 45.73
CA VAL A 6 -35.00 11.15 45.38
C VAL A 6 -33.54 11.56 45.60
N LEU A 7 -32.82 11.85 44.52
CA LEU A 7 -31.45 12.36 44.57
C LEU A 7 -31.46 13.81 45.09
N THR A 8 -30.76 14.05 46.19
CA THR A 8 -30.59 15.40 46.75
C THR A 8 -29.49 16.19 46.03
N PRO A 9 -29.49 17.55 46.09
CA PRO A 9 -28.55 18.41 45.35
C PRO A 9 -27.06 18.17 45.65
N LEU A 10 -26.73 17.48 46.74
CA LEU A 10 -25.37 17.12 47.13
C LEU A 10 -24.81 15.96 46.28
N HIS A 11 -25.67 15.05 45.80
CA HIS A 11 -25.28 13.92 44.95
C HIS A 11 -24.93 14.36 43.51
N ALA A 12 -25.58 15.43 43.01
CA ALA A 12 -25.28 16.00 41.69
C ALA A 12 -23.90 16.70 41.63
N ARG A 13 -23.40 17.22 42.76
CA ARG A 13 -22.09 17.91 42.82
C ARG A 13 -20.91 16.94 42.93
N ILE A 14 -21.09 15.77 43.54
CA ILE A 14 -20.04 14.74 43.61
C ILE A 14 -19.86 14.04 42.24
N ILE A 15 -20.94 13.84 41.49
CA ILE A 15 -20.87 13.29 40.13
C ILE A 15 -20.16 14.27 39.17
N LEU A 16 -20.41 15.58 39.28
CA LEU A 16 -19.76 16.59 38.43
C LEU A 16 -18.26 16.77 38.74
N LEU A 17 -17.86 16.62 40.01
CA LEU A 17 -16.44 16.71 40.42
C LEU A 17 -15.64 15.43 40.09
N LEU A 18 -16.27 14.25 40.11
CA LEU A 18 -15.64 13.01 39.63
C LEU A 18 -15.49 12.98 38.11
N SER A 19 -16.39 13.61 37.35
CA SER A 19 -16.21 13.76 35.89
C SER A 19 -15.09 14.73 35.54
N ILE A 20 -14.82 15.78 36.32
CA ILE A 20 -13.75 16.74 36.00
C ILE A 20 -12.36 16.19 36.39
N LEU A 21 -12.25 15.35 37.43
CA LEU A 21 -10.97 14.69 37.76
C LEU A 21 -10.63 13.51 36.83
N LEU A 22 -11.61 12.79 36.26
CA LEU A 22 -11.33 11.76 35.25
C LEU A 22 -10.85 12.36 33.91
N PHE A 23 -11.15 13.63 33.63
CA PHE A 23 -10.66 14.32 32.43
C PHE A 23 -9.24 14.90 32.56
N TYR A 24 -8.67 14.96 33.77
CA TYR A 24 -7.35 15.57 34.00
C TYR A 24 -6.21 14.57 34.30
N GLN A 25 -6.49 13.27 34.39
CA GLN A 25 -5.45 12.23 34.59
C GLN A 25 -5.17 11.34 33.38
N THR A 26 -5.81 11.59 32.22
CA THR A 26 -5.45 10.92 30.96
C THR A 26 -4.45 11.71 30.11
N SER A 27 -3.79 12.72 30.67
CA SER A 27 -2.62 13.37 30.07
C SER A 27 -1.34 12.57 30.38
N ILE A 28 -1.37 11.26 30.10
CA ILE A 28 -0.18 10.41 30.11
C ILE A 28 0.15 10.17 28.64
N SER A 29 1.12 10.94 28.15
CA SER A 29 1.97 10.65 26.99
C SER A 29 1.27 10.00 25.79
N PHE A 30 0.62 10.81 24.95
CA PHE A 30 0.43 10.47 23.54
C PHE A 30 1.81 10.39 22.86
N GLY A 31 2.47 9.26 23.04
CA GLY A 31 3.68 8.87 22.32
C GLY A 31 3.30 7.83 21.28
N GLN A 32 3.39 8.26 20.02
CA GLN A 32 3.30 7.48 18.78
C GLN A 32 1.90 7.09 18.27
N SER A 33 1.46 7.91 17.31
CA SER A 33 0.58 7.57 16.20
C SER A 33 1.01 6.26 15.53
N ILE A 34 0.16 5.23 15.57
CA ILE A 34 0.22 4.12 14.61
C ILE A 34 -0.84 4.42 13.55
N THR A 35 -0.40 5.05 12.46
CA THR A 35 -1.15 5.03 11.20
C THR A 35 -1.22 3.58 10.75
N SER A 36 -2.39 2.96 10.77
CA SER A 36 -2.53 1.51 10.50
C SER A 36 -2.84 1.16 9.04
N SER A 37 -2.66 2.10 8.11
CA SER A 37 -2.70 1.82 6.67
C SER A 37 -1.32 1.35 6.24
N ARG A 38 -1.22 0.10 5.74
CA ARG A 38 0.04 -0.43 5.19
C ARG A 38 0.16 -0.19 3.69
N CYS A 39 -0.93 0.14 3.01
CA CYS A 39 -0.92 0.55 1.62
C CYS A 39 -0.90 2.08 1.53
N GLY A 40 -0.09 2.60 0.61
CA GLY A 40 -0.02 4.02 0.31
C GLY A 40 -0.79 4.49 -0.92
N THR A 41 -1.33 3.55 -1.72
CA THR A 41 -2.00 3.81 -3.00
C THR A 41 -3.15 4.82 -2.88
N THR A 42 -4.02 4.67 -1.88
CA THR A 42 -5.16 5.58 -1.64
C THR A 42 -4.74 7.02 -1.35
N SER A 43 -3.61 7.20 -0.67
CA SER A 43 -3.06 8.52 -0.37
C SER A 43 -2.69 9.25 -1.66
N LEU A 44 -2.22 8.51 -2.67
CA LEU A 44 -1.93 9.04 -4.01
C LEU A 44 -3.23 9.32 -4.78
N LEU A 45 -4.21 8.42 -4.73
CA LEU A 45 -5.48 8.58 -5.44
C LEU A 45 -6.29 9.81 -5.01
N SER A 46 -6.27 10.17 -3.73
CA SER A 46 -6.95 11.38 -3.24
C SER A 46 -6.48 12.67 -3.96
N SER A 47 -5.21 12.69 -4.40
CA SER A 47 -4.64 13.80 -5.19
C SER A 47 -5.07 13.77 -6.66
N PHE A 48 -5.38 12.60 -7.22
CA PHE A 48 -5.84 12.44 -8.60
C PHE A 48 -7.35 12.68 -8.74
N GLN A 49 -8.17 12.16 -7.83
CA GLN A 49 -9.63 12.26 -7.87
C GLN A 49 -10.17 13.67 -7.56
N SER A 50 -9.38 14.52 -6.89
CA SER A 50 -9.78 15.89 -6.54
C SER A 50 -9.56 16.93 -7.65
N THR A 51 -9.02 16.55 -8.81
CA THR A 51 -8.66 17.45 -9.92
C THR A 51 -9.75 17.67 -10.97
N GLU A 52 -11.03 17.48 -10.62
CA GLU A 52 -12.15 17.67 -11.54
C GLU A 52 -12.10 19.04 -12.25
N GLY A 53 -11.83 19.02 -13.57
CA GLY A 53 -12.10 20.15 -14.46
C GLY A 53 -10.94 20.69 -15.31
N LEU A 54 -9.71 20.19 -15.18
CA LEU A 54 -8.57 20.72 -15.95
C LEU A 54 -7.99 19.65 -16.88
N GLY A 55 -8.43 19.67 -18.13
CA GLY A 55 -7.99 18.73 -19.15
C GLY A 55 -6.49 18.86 -19.45
N LEU A 56 -5.80 17.72 -19.54
CA LEU A 56 -4.44 17.48 -20.07
C LEU A 56 -3.29 18.44 -19.66
N ALA A 57 -3.53 19.42 -18.81
CA ALA A 57 -2.56 20.23 -18.08
C ALA A 57 -3.27 21.05 -16.99
N SER A 58 -2.60 21.21 -15.85
CA SER A 58 -2.94 22.01 -14.64
C SER A 58 -3.82 21.25 -13.63
N HIS A 59 -3.43 21.11 -12.35
CA HIS A 59 -2.83 22.09 -11.47
C HIS A 59 -1.54 21.57 -10.81
N GLN A 60 -0.39 22.13 -11.18
CA GLN A 60 0.79 22.10 -10.31
C GLN A 60 0.51 23.02 -9.12
N SER A 61 0.08 22.49 -7.98
CA SER A 61 0.68 23.00 -6.73
C SER A 61 2.10 22.47 -6.65
N ASP A 62 3.00 23.15 -5.97
CA ASP A 62 4.40 22.75 -5.74
C ASP A 62 4.56 21.43 -4.93
N GLY A 63 3.74 20.41 -5.18
CA GLY A 63 3.65 19.16 -4.44
C GLY A 63 3.81 17.95 -5.37
N ILE A 64 4.85 17.17 -5.10
CA ILE A 64 5.11 15.78 -5.50
C ILE A 64 4.68 15.43 -6.94
N ARG A 65 5.60 15.60 -7.90
CA ARG A 65 5.51 14.80 -9.12
C ARG A 65 5.89 13.37 -8.76
N LEU A 66 4.93 12.45 -8.68
CA LEU A 66 5.24 11.02 -8.63
C LEU A 66 5.83 10.63 -9.99
N THR A 67 7.12 10.85 -10.13
CA THR A 67 7.91 10.29 -11.22
C THR A 67 8.45 8.98 -10.70
N ARG A 68 8.53 7.98 -11.58
CA ARG A 68 9.23 6.73 -11.28
C ARG A 68 10.56 7.01 -10.56
N PRO A 69 10.97 6.15 -9.62
CA PRO A 69 12.28 6.26 -8.95
C PRO A 69 13.51 6.22 -9.86
N SER A 70 13.34 6.15 -11.18
CA SER A 70 14.37 5.80 -12.14
C SER A 70 15.29 6.94 -12.60
N VAL A 71 15.07 8.21 -12.19
CA VAL A 71 15.93 9.34 -12.59
C VAL A 71 17.07 9.57 -11.58
N PRO A 72 18.33 9.20 -11.88
CA PRO A 72 19.45 9.43 -10.96
C PRO A 72 19.77 10.93 -10.90
N GLY A 73 19.86 11.48 -9.70
CA GLY A 73 20.41 12.82 -9.49
C GLY A 73 19.41 13.99 -9.43
N GLU A 74 18.11 13.73 -9.24
CA GLU A 74 17.23 14.76 -8.64
C GLU A 74 17.60 14.93 -7.15
N ALA A 75 18.75 15.54 -6.88
CA ALA A 75 19.15 15.91 -5.54
C ALA A 75 18.08 16.83 -4.92
N GLY A 76 17.41 16.37 -3.87
CA GLY A 76 16.49 17.21 -3.08
C GLY A 76 15.14 16.59 -2.72
N ARG A 77 14.79 15.40 -3.21
CA ARG A 77 13.63 14.66 -2.70
C ARG A 77 14.08 13.66 -1.65
N THR A 78 14.12 14.10 -0.40
CA THR A 78 14.37 13.22 0.76
C THR A 78 13.08 13.11 1.58
N GLY A 79 12.57 11.89 1.73
CA GLY A 79 11.46 11.53 2.61
C GLY A 79 10.05 11.62 1.99
N GLY A 80 9.28 10.53 2.13
CA GLY A 80 7.89 10.41 1.67
C GLY A 80 7.72 9.71 0.32
N TYR A 81 6.46 9.59 -0.13
CA TYR A 81 6.08 9.00 -1.42
C TYR A 81 6.78 9.67 -2.62
N GLY A 82 7.28 8.88 -3.56
CA GLY A 82 7.85 9.37 -4.82
C GLY A 82 9.17 10.14 -4.70
N HIS A 83 10.03 9.74 -3.73
CA HIS A 83 11.44 10.11 -3.81
C HIS A 83 12.13 9.31 -4.93
N THR A 84 13.29 9.76 -5.37
CA THR A 84 14.06 9.10 -6.43
C THR A 84 15.35 8.55 -5.87
N TYR A 85 15.87 7.49 -6.49
CA TYR A 85 17.17 6.97 -6.09
C TYR A 85 18.26 8.03 -6.21
N THR A 86 19.10 8.10 -5.17
CA THR A 86 20.25 9.02 -5.16
C THR A 86 21.45 8.49 -5.95
N THR A 87 21.39 7.24 -6.42
CA THR A 87 22.37 6.58 -7.28
C THR A 87 21.68 5.90 -8.46
N THR A 88 22.43 5.60 -9.52
CA THR A 88 21.89 4.83 -10.66
C THR A 88 21.36 3.48 -10.19
N PRO A 89 20.06 3.17 -10.39
CA PRO A 89 19.53 1.85 -10.08
C PRO A 89 20.01 0.81 -11.08
N THR A 90 19.96 -0.44 -10.65
CA THR A 90 20.02 -1.63 -11.50
C THR A 90 18.68 -2.36 -11.43
N PHE A 91 18.52 -3.41 -12.22
CA PHE A 91 17.30 -4.21 -12.20
C PHE A 91 17.58 -5.71 -12.23
N TYR A 92 16.60 -6.48 -11.75
CA TYR A 92 16.49 -7.92 -11.90
C TYR A 92 15.17 -8.26 -12.59
N ASN A 93 15.23 -9.02 -13.67
CA ASN A 93 14.03 -9.50 -14.35
C ASN A 93 13.56 -10.78 -13.66
N SER A 94 12.30 -10.78 -13.24
CA SER A 94 11.66 -11.94 -12.62
C SER A 94 11.75 -13.20 -13.53
N PRO A 95 11.97 -14.39 -12.95
CA PRO A 95 12.10 -15.64 -13.73
C PRO A 95 10.86 -16.00 -14.58
N GLY A 96 9.66 -15.65 -14.10
CA GLY A 96 8.39 -15.78 -14.81
C GLY A 96 8.26 -14.79 -15.97
N GLY A 97 9.08 -13.74 -15.99
CA GLY A 97 9.20 -12.81 -17.11
C GLY A 97 8.15 -11.70 -17.12
N HIS A 98 7.39 -11.53 -16.04
CA HIS A 98 6.30 -10.56 -15.94
C HIS A 98 6.72 -9.24 -15.31
N PHE A 99 7.71 -9.26 -14.42
CA PHE A 99 8.14 -8.11 -13.63
C PHE A 99 9.60 -7.75 -13.84
N LYS A 100 9.90 -6.46 -13.72
CA LYS A 100 11.25 -5.89 -13.60
C LYS A 100 11.39 -5.24 -12.23
N ILE A 101 12.30 -5.78 -11.42
CA ILE A 101 12.54 -5.30 -10.05
C ILE A 101 13.72 -4.35 -10.05
N TRP A 102 13.47 -3.07 -9.79
CA TRP A 102 14.47 -2.01 -9.70
C TRP A 102 14.96 -1.84 -8.26
N TYR A 103 16.27 -1.64 -8.12
CA TYR A 103 16.90 -1.45 -6.81
C TYR A 103 18.27 -0.77 -6.94
N VAL A 104 18.78 -0.31 -5.81
CA VAL A 104 20.14 0.24 -5.65
C VAL A 104 20.95 -0.60 -4.68
N THR A 105 22.29 -0.54 -4.75
CA THR A 105 23.17 -1.41 -3.96
C THR A 105 23.91 -0.69 -2.83
N THR A 106 23.88 0.65 -2.78
CA THR A 106 24.77 1.44 -1.90
C THR A 106 24.09 2.50 -1.02
N THR A 107 22.80 2.79 -1.20
CA THR A 107 22.08 3.85 -0.46
C THR A 107 21.21 3.28 0.66
N SER A 108 20.45 4.13 1.36
CA SER A 108 19.40 3.72 2.31
C SER A 108 18.37 2.80 1.68
N ASP A 109 18.05 3.06 0.41
CA ASP A 109 17.02 2.38 -0.38
C ASP A 109 17.45 0.98 -0.83
N ARG A 110 18.69 0.56 -0.51
CA ARG A 110 19.15 -0.79 -0.84
C ARG A 110 18.25 -1.83 -0.16
N PRO A 111 17.92 -2.94 -0.85
CA PRO A 111 17.13 -4.03 -0.26
C PRO A 111 17.72 -4.54 1.05
N GLY A 112 16.86 -4.64 2.07
CA GLY A 112 17.15 -5.12 3.41
C GLY A 112 18.16 -4.28 4.21
N SER A 113 18.24 -2.97 3.96
CA SER A 113 19.28 -2.10 4.53
C SER A 113 19.33 -2.08 6.06
N GLY A 114 18.18 -2.19 6.73
CA GLY A 114 18.03 -2.30 8.18
C GLY A 114 17.93 -3.73 8.72
N ARG A 115 18.15 -4.75 7.89
CA ARG A 115 18.18 -6.17 8.31
C ARG A 115 19.60 -6.72 8.34
N SER A 116 19.79 -7.74 9.17
CA SER A 116 21.08 -8.42 9.32
C SER A 116 21.50 -9.23 8.09
N ASP A 117 20.71 -9.25 7.02
CA ASP A 117 21.11 -9.52 5.63
C ASP A 117 19.87 -9.49 4.72
N PRO A 118 20.06 -9.14 3.45
CA PRO A 118 19.85 -10.15 2.42
C PRO A 118 21.15 -10.31 1.66
N VAL A 119 21.97 -11.26 2.13
CA VAL A 119 23.14 -11.74 1.42
C VAL A 119 22.69 -12.12 0.02
N ASP A 120 23.55 -11.91 -0.96
CA ASP A 120 23.56 -12.73 -2.16
C ASP A 120 24.17 -14.10 -1.77
N ALA A 121 23.37 -14.98 -1.17
CA ALA A 121 23.88 -16.17 -0.48
C ALA A 121 24.47 -17.20 -1.46
N ASP A 122 24.00 -17.18 -2.70
CA ASP A 122 24.45 -18.05 -3.78
C ASP A 122 25.52 -17.41 -4.69
N ASN A 123 25.85 -16.13 -4.47
CA ASN A 123 26.81 -15.33 -5.25
C ASN A 123 26.38 -15.16 -6.73
N SER A 124 25.09 -15.06 -6.98
CA SER A 124 24.49 -14.73 -8.28
C SER A 124 24.79 -13.30 -8.74
N GLY A 125 25.18 -12.41 -7.82
CA GLY A 125 25.30 -10.97 -8.01
C GLY A 125 23.99 -10.21 -7.75
N VAL A 126 22.94 -10.91 -7.30
CA VAL A 126 21.62 -10.36 -7.00
C VAL A 126 21.32 -10.62 -5.51
N PRO A 127 20.89 -9.62 -4.73
CA PRO A 127 20.52 -9.87 -3.33
C PRO A 127 19.33 -10.83 -3.23
N ASP A 128 19.37 -11.80 -2.31
CA ASP A 128 18.28 -12.78 -2.10
C ASP A 128 16.90 -12.11 -1.88
N TRP A 129 16.87 -10.89 -1.33
CA TRP A 129 15.63 -10.11 -1.16
C TRP A 129 14.99 -9.70 -2.49
N VAL A 130 15.82 -9.32 -3.46
CA VAL A 130 15.36 -8.94 -4.81
C VAL A 130 14.79 -10.16 -5.52
N GLU A 131 15.45 -11.31 -5.39
CA GLU A 131 14.96 -12.57 -5.96
C GLU A 131 13.65 -13.02 -5.32
N GLN A 132 13.55 -12.97 -3.99
CA GLN A 132 12.31 -13.28 -3.28
C GLN A 132 11.17 -12.31 -3.64
N CYS A 133 11.47 -11.02 -3.77
CA CYS A 133 10.51 -10.03 -4.25
C CYS A 133 9.98 -10.43 -5.64
N ALA A 134 10.88 -10.73 -6.58
CA ALA A 134 10.53 -11.18 -7.93
C ALA A 134 9.66 -12.46 -7.91
N ASP A 135 10.05 -13.47 -7.12
CA ASP A 135 9.33 -14.73 -6.99
C ASP A 135 7.92 -14.54 -6.42
N PHE A 136 7.75 -13.64 -5.45
CA PHE A 136 6.44 -13.34 -4.86
C PHE A 136 5.55 -12.61 -5.87
N PHE A 137 6.07 -11.66 -6.64
CA PHE A 137 5.31 -11.03 -7.71
C PHE A 137 4.94 -12.02 -8.83
N ASP A 138 5.85 -12.90 -9.26
CA ASP A 138 5.53 -13.96 -10.22
C ASP A 138 4.49 -14.96 -9.68
N HIS A 139 4.51 -15.22 -8.37
CA HIS A 139 3.45 -16.00 -7.74
C HIS A 139 2.11 -15.27 -7.77
N SER A 140 2.08 -13.98 -7.42
CA SER A 140 0.90 -13.13 -7.54
C SER A 140 0.35 -13.12 -8.97
N TRP A 141 1.20 -12.97 -9.99
CA TRP A 141 0.76 -13.03 -11.39
C TRP A 141 0.09 -14.35 -11.72
N ARG A 142 0.73 -15.49 -11.41
CA ARG A 142 0.17 -16.82 -11.69
C ARG A 142 -1.19 -17.03 -11.03
N THR A 143 -1.37 -16.52 -9.82
CA THR A 143 -2.65 -16.64 -9.13
C THR A 143 -3.68 -15.66 -9.70
N VAL A 144 -3.39 -14.37 -9.71
CA VAL A 144 -4.33 -13.31 -10.10
C VAL A 144 -4.71 -13.41 -11.58
N ILE A 145 -3.74 -13.60 -12.47
CA ILE A 145 -3.98 -13.59 -13.92
C ILE A 145 -4.29 -15.00 -14.42
N ASP A 146 -3.40 -15.96 -14.20
CA ASP A 146 -3.53 -17.27 -14.85
C ASP A 146 -4.59 -18.17 -14.19
N THR A 147 -4.74 -18.07 -12.85
CA THR A 147 -5.67 -18.93 -12.09
C THR A 147 -7.04 -18.28 -11.93
N LEU A 148 -7.08 -17.03 -11.47
CA LEU A 148 -8.33 -16.29 -11.22
C LEU A 148 -8.89 -15.59 -12.47
N GLY A 149 -8.08 -15.43 -13.53
CA GLY A 149 -8.55 -14.92 -14.83
C GLY A 149 -8.78 -13.41 -14.87
N TYR A 150 -8.19 -12.63 -13.96
CA TYR A 150 -8.20 -11.18 -14.04
C TYR A 150 -7.43 -10.71 -15.28
N ARG A 151 -7.78 -9.52 -15.77
CA ARG A 151 -7.02 -8.89 -16.86
C ARG A 151 -5.66 -8.44 -16.32
N PRO A 152 -4.57 -8.63 -17.09
CA PRO A 152 -3.28 -8.06 -16.70
C PRO A 152 -3.36 -6.53 -16.66
N PRO A 153 -2.53 -5.87 -15.82
CA PRO A 153 -2.42 -4.42 -15.83
C PRO A 153 -2.05 -3.89 -17.22
N PRO A 154 -2.35 -2.62 -17.54
CA PRO A 154 -1.89 -2.01 -18.78
C PRO A 154 -0.37 -2.03 -18.86
N ILE A 155 0.17 -2.40 -20.03
CA ILE A 155 1.60 -2.36 -20.30
C ILE A 155 1.97 -0.90 -20.60
N ASP A 156 2.74 -0.28 -19.72
CA ASP A 156 3.27 1.08 -19.87
C ASP A 156 4.02 1.30 -21.19
N PHE A 157 4.79 0.32 -21.65
CA PHE A 157 5.56 0.38 -22.90
C PHE A 157 4.68 0.52 -24.15
N ASP A 158 3.40 0.09 -24.11
CA ASP A 158 2.45 0.36 -25.20
C ASP A 158 2.13 1.86 -25.34
N PHE A 159 2.46 2.65 -24.31
CA PHE A 159 2.33 4.10 -24.24
C PHE A 159 3.69 4.83 -24.31
N HIS A 160 4.76 4.17 -24.77
CA HIS A 160 6.12 4.73 -24.83
C HIS A 160 6.17 6.12 -25.48
N ALA A 161 5.43 6.33 -26.58
CA ALA A 161 5.39 7.62 -27.26
C ALA A 161 4.83 8.75 -26.37
N GLN A 162 3.86 8.44 -25.51
CA GLN A 162 3.26 9.36 -24.56
C GLN A 162 4.25 9.70 -23.44
N TYR A 163 4.92 8.70 -22.87
CA TYR A 163 6.00 8.91 -21.89
C TYR A 163 7.11 9.79 -22.46
N VAL A 164 7.63 9.46 -23.66
CA VAL A 164 8.66 10.25 -24.36
C VAL A 164 8.19 11.68 -24.60
N SER A 165 6.94 11.88 -25.04
CA SER A 165 6.39 13.22 -25.28
C SER A 165 6.27 14.06 -24.01
N ALA A 166 6.06 13.41 -22.86
CA ALA A 166 5.99 14.03 -21.55
C ALA A 166 7.37 14.20 -20.88
N GLY A 167 8.44 13.68 -21.48
CA GLY A 167 9.77 13.65 -20.88
C GLY A 167 9.85 12.71 -19.67
N LEU A 168 9.08 11.63 -19.67
CA LEU A 168 9.01 10.61 -18.63
C LEU A 168 9.66 9.31 -19.11
N ASP A 169 10.04 8.47 -18.16
CA ASP A 169 10.49 7.09 -18.37
C ASP A 169 9.31 6.13 -18.20
N ASP A 170 9.34 5.00 -18.92
CA ASP A 170 8.33 3.93 -18.91
C ASP A 170 8.92 2.58 -18.49
N GLY A 171 10.15 2.54 -17.97
CA GLY A 171 10.81 1.31 -17.57
C GLY A 171 11.44 0.52 -18.72
N GLY A 172 11.13 0.87 -19.97
CA GLY A 172 11.88 0.50 -21.17
C GLY A 172 11.62 -0.90 -21.75
N ASP A 173 10.68 -1.69 -21.22
CA ASP A 173 10.16 -2.91 -21.88
C ASP A 173 8.75 -3.27 -21.35
N ASN A 174 8.19 -4.38 -21.82
CA ASN A 174 6.81 -4.79 -21.50
C ASN A 174 6.61 -5.38 -20.08
N ARG A 175 7.63 -5.42 -19.23
CA ARG A 175 7.52 -5.98 -17.87
C ARG A 175 6.99 -4.93 -16.93
N TYR A 176 6.14 -5.36 -16.00
CA TYR A 176 5.59 -4.47 -14.99
C TYR A 176 6.67 -4.07 -13.99
N ASP A 177 6.85 -2.76 -13.78
CA ASP A 177 7.93 -2.24 -12.95
C ASP A 177 7.59 -2.22 -11.46
N VAL A 178 8.52 -2.76 -10.66
CA VAL A 178 8.48 -2.77 -9.20
C VAL A 178 9.77 -2.13 -8.71
N TYR A 179 9.68 -1.12 -7.86
CA TYR A 179 10.82 -0.43 -7.27
C TYR A 179 10.94 -0.78 -5.79
N ILE A 180 12.14 -1.07 -5.33
CA ILE A 180 12.43 -1.30 -3.91
C ILE A 180 13.02 0.00 -3.33
N GLU A 181 12.37 0.57 -2.33
CA GLU A 181 12.77 1.86 -1.72
C GLU A 181 12.62 1.87 -0.20
N ASP A 182 13.37 2.74 0.49
CA ASP A 182 13.12 3.05 1.90
C ASP A 182 11.98 4.08 1.98
N ILE A 183 10.74 3.59 2.07
CA ILE A 183 9.53 4.44 2.03
C ILE A 183 9.06 4.88 3.42
N GLY A 184 9.81 4.53 4.46
CA GLY A 184 9.63 4.99 5.83
C GLY A 184 8.65 4.17 6.67
N SER A 185 8.66 4.45 7.98
CA SER A 185 7.92 3.64 8.96
C SER A 185 6.40 3.74 8.80
N GLY A 186 5.76 2.63 8.46
CA GLY A 186 4.30 2.43 8.56
C GLY A 186 3.61 2.03 7.26
N ILE A 187 4.25 2.22 6.11
CA ILE A 187 3.76 1.80 4.80
C ILE A 187 4.60 0.62 4.34
N ALA A 188 3.97 -0.36 3.72
CA ALA A 188 4.58 -1.57 3.19
C ALA A 188 4.82 -1.47 1.67
N GLY A 189 3.93 -0.77 0.98
CA GLY A 189 4.06 -0.50 -0.45
C GLY A 189 3.02 0.50 -0.94
N TYR A 190 3.13 0.85 -2.22
CA TYR A 190 2.11 1.59 -2.94
C TYR A 190 2.20 1.30 -4.44
N THR A 191 1.08 1.48 -5.12
CA THR A 191 0.96 1.41 -6.58
C THR A 191 0.59 2.78 -7.08
N ALA A 192 1.44 3.36 -7.93
CA ALA A 192 1.25 4.71 -8.44
C ALA A 192 0.68 4.65 -9.86
N PRO A 193 -0.53 5.19 -10.12
CA PRO A 193 -1.07 5.32 -11.46
C PRO A 193 -0.39 6.45 -12.24
N GLU A 194 -0.23 6.26 -13.55
CA GLU A 194 0.46 7.19 -14.43
C GLU A 194 -0.51 7.76 -15.49
N ILE A 195 -0.78 9.06 -15.41
CA ILE A 195 -1.71 9.76 -16.32
C ILE A 195 -0.98 10.09 -17.63
N VAL A 196 -0.76 9.06 -18.44
CA VAL A 196 -0.21 9.15 -19.81
C VAL A 196 -1.26 8.78 -20.88
N THR A 197 -2.44 8.33 -20.45
CA THR A 197 -3.57 7.94 -21.31
C THR A 197 -4.78 8.83 -21.03
N SER A 198 -5.83 8.66 -21.84
CA SER A 198 -7.16 9.22 -21.56
C SER A 198 -8.14 8.08 -21.30
N GLY A 199 -9.07 8.27 -20.37
CA GLY A 199 -10.04 7.26 -19.97
C GLY A 199 -9.92 6.89 -18.49
N PHE A 200 -10.43 5.71 -18.15
CA PHE A 200 -10.45 5.17 -16.78
C PHE A 200 -9.34 4.14 -16.52
N GLN A 201 -8.58 3.77 -17.55
CA GLN A 201 -7.50 2.79 -17.44
C GLN A 201 -6.16 3.51 -17.48
N LEU A 202 -5.32 3.28 -16.49
CA LEU A 202 -4.01 3.90 -16.36
C LEU A 202 -2.94 2.81 -16.24
N PRO A 203 -1.80 2.93 -16.96
CA PRO A 203 -0.60 2.21 -16.56
C PRO A 203 -0.17 2.66 -15.17
N SER A 204 0.65 1.85 -14.52
CA SER A 204 1.09 2.08 -13.16
C SER A 204 2.39 1.35 -12.87
N TYR A 205 3.06 1.74 -11.79
CA TYR A 205 4.20 1.02 -11.23
C TYR A 205 4.00 0.76 -9.74
N ILE A 206 4.75 -0.19 -9.19
CA ILE A 206 4.70 -0.53 -7.76
C ILE A 206 5.98 -0.07 -7.08
N VAL A 207 5.86 0.36 -5.84
CA VAL A 207 6.98 0.55 -4.92
C VAL A 207 6.73 -0.28 -3.67
N VAL A 208 7.75 -1.00 -3.22
CA VAL A 208 7.72 -1.79 -1.99
C VAL A 208 8.81 -1.31 -1.04
N ASP A 209 8.53 -1.37 0.26
CA ASP A 209 9.51 -1.04 1.28
C ASP A 209 10.70 -2.01 1.22
N ASN A 210 11.89 -1.46 1.36
CA ASN A 210 13.13 -2.19 1.19
C ASN A 210 13.43 -3.14 2.32
N ASP A 211 12.87 -2.94 3.53
CA ASP A 211 13.21 -3.78 4.66
C ASP A 211 12.09 -4.01 5.67
N PHE A 212 10.97 -3.29 5.66
CA PHE A 212 9.87 -3.32 6.62
C PHE A 212 10.28 -3.10 8.09
N VAL A 213 11.43 -2.48 8.34
CA VAL A 213 11.87 -2.10 9.68
C VAL A 213 10.94 -1.02 10.22
N GLY A 214 10.57 -1.15 11.50
CA GLY A 214 9.54 -0.32 12.12
C GLY A 214 8.13 -0.91 12.02
N VAL A 215 7.90 -1.91 11.15
CA VAL A 215 6.65 -2.68 11.07
C VAL A 215 6.85 -4.12 11.54
N LYS A 216 7.91 -4.80 11.07
CA LYS A 216 8.21 -6.21 11.39
C LYS A 216 9.58 -6.37 12.03
N SER A 217 9.66 -7.22 13.05
CA SER A 217 10.83 -7.33 13.92
C SER A 217 11.86 -8.35 13.45
N THR A 218 11.41 -9.38 12.71
CA THR A 218 12.26 -10.46 12.19
C THR A 218 12.25 -10.50 10.66
N LEU A 219 13.29 -11.10 10.07
CA LEU A 219 13.35 -11.30 8.61
C LEU A 219 12.16 -12.14 8.11
N SER A 220 11.77 -13.19 8.84
CA SER A 220 10.63 -14.04 8.45
C SER A 220 9.34 -13.23 8.36
N GLU A 221 9.04 -12.43 9.38
CA GLU A 221 7.83 -11.59 9.40
C GLU A 221 7.84 -10.53 8.29
N ALA A 222 9.01 -10.05 7.91
CA ALA A 222 9.18 -9.08 6.83
C ALA A 222 8.98 -9.69 5.45
N LEU A 223 9.46 -10.91 5.25
CA LEU A 223 9.19 -11.67 4.03
C LEU A 223 7.72 -12.05 3.92
N ASP A 224 7.06 -12.37 5.03
CA ASP A 224 5.60 -12.55 5.05
C ASP A 224 4.88 -11.25 4.68
N LEU A 225 5.31 -10.10 5.21
CA LEU A 225 4.75 -8.82 4.79
C LEU A 225 5.02 -8.53 3.31
N LEU A 226 6.21 -8.83 2.79
CA LEU A 226 6.52 -8.66 1.36
C LEU A 226 5.61 -9.51 0.47
N ARG A 227 5.25 -10.74 0.89
CA ARG A 227 4.26 -11.57 0.19
C ARG A 227 2.90 -10.89 0.10
N ALA A 228 2.37 -10.45 1.25
CA ALA A 228 1.10 -9.74 1.30
C ALA A 228 1.13 -8.47 0.43
N THR A 229 2.17 -7.64 0.58
CA THR A 229 2.38 -6.43 -0.25
C THR A 229 2.44 -6.77 -1.74
N ALA A 230 3.14 -7.83 -2.15
CA ALA A 230 3.25 -8.20 -3.56
C ALA A 230 1.89 -8.58 -4.16
N ALA A 231 1.03 -9.28 -3.42
CA ALA A 231 -0.33 -9.60 -3.85
C ALA A 231 -1.23 -8.36 -3.88
N HIS A 232 -1.19 -7.56 -2.81
CA HIS A 232 -1.98 -6.36 -2.63
C HIS A 232 -1.72 -5.31 -3.72
N GLU A 233 -0.45 -4.91 -3.86
CA GLU A 233 -0.04 -3.86 -4.78
C GLU A 233 -0.15 -4.30 -6.25
N PHE A 234 0.13 -5.58 -6.55
CA PHE A 234 -0.13 -6.09 -7.89
C PHE A 234 -1.62 -6.04 -8.25
N PHE A 235 -2.51 -6.30 -7.30
CA PHE A 235 -3.93 -6.21 -7.54
C PHE A 235 -4.40 -4.77 -7.76
N HIS A 236 -3.77 -3.77 -7.15
CA HIS A 236 -4.01 -2.37 -7.53
C HIS A 236 -3.62 -2.07 -8.97
N GLY A 237 -2.50 -2.62 -9.47
CA GLY A 237 -2.15 -2.51 -10.89
C GLY A 237 -3.24 -3.09 -11.81
N VAL A 238 -3.83 -4.21 -11.41
CA VAL A 238 -4.97 -4.82 -12.10
C VAL A 238 -6.20 -3.90 -12.04
N GLN A 239 -6.54 -3.36 -10.88
CA GLN A 239 -7.66 -2.44 -10.71
C GLN A 239 -7.49 -1.15 -11.53
N PHE A 240 -6.28 -0.61 -11.64
CA PHE A 240 -5.97 0.52 -12.54
C PHE A 240 -6.16 0.18 -14.03
N GLY A 241 -6.07 -1.11 -14.39
CA GLY A 241 -6.47 -1.62 -15.70
C GLY A 241 -7.97 -1.74 -15.93
N TYR A 242 -8.79 -1.63 -14.88
CA TYR A 242 -10.25 -1.61 -14.97
C TYR A 242 -10.81 -0.19 -14.86
N ASP A 243 -10.58 0.45 -13.71
CA ASP A 243 -11.05 1.81 -13.40
C ASP A 243 -10.26 2.42 -12.22
N PHE A 244 -9.43 3.43 -12.49
CA PHE A 244 -8.72 4.15 -11.43
C PHE A 244 -9.64 4.99 -10.51
N ARG A 245 -10.91 5.13 -10.87
CA ARG A 245 -11.94 5.87 -10.11
C ARG A 245 -12.87 4.97 -9.31
N GLU A 246 -12.59 3.68 -9.24
CA GLU A 246 -13.28 2.78 -8.34
C GLU A 246 -13.28 3.34 -6.91
N ASP A 247 -14.35 3.08 -6.16
CA ASP A 247 -14.49 3.59 -4.81
C ASP A 247 -13.40 3.00 -3.89
N ILE A 248 -12.77 3.86 -3.08
CA ILE A 248 -11.62 3.51 -2.23
C ILE A 248 -11.93 2.30 -1.34
N TYR A 249 -13.16 2.17 -0.83
CA TYR A 249 -13.52 1.03 0.01
C TYR A 249 -13.34 -0.30 -0.75
N TRP A 250 -13.80 -0.40 -2.00
CA TRP A 250 -13.70 -1.63 -2.77
C TRP A 250 -12.27 -1.85 -3.25
N PHE A 251 -11.57 -0.76 -3.59
CA PHE A 251 -10.18 -0.77 -3.98
C PHE A 251 -9.30 -1.48 -2.94
N GLU A 252 -9.37 -1.05 -1.67
CA GLU A 252 -8.58 -1.64 -0.59
C GLU A 252 -9.15 -2.99 -0.11
N GLN A 253 -10.48 -3.14 0.01
CA GLN A 253 -11.08 -4.42 0.46
C GLN A 253 -10.73 -5.57 -0.47
N SER A 254 -10.79 -5.35 -1.77
CA SER A 254 -10.49 -6.39 -2.75
C SER A 254 -8.99 -6.62 -2.94
N ALA A 255 -8.14 -5.60 -2.73
CA ALA A 255 -6.68 -5.78 -2.66
C ALA A 255 -6.26 -6.58 -1.41
N THR A 256 -6.80 -6.25 -0.23
CA THR A 256 -6.57 -7.03 1.00
C THR A 256 -7.13 -8.44 0.91
N TRP A 257 -8.27 -8.63 0.22
CA TRP A 257 -8.76 -9.98 -0.08
C TRP A 257 -7.82 -10.79 -0.97
N MET A 258 -7.16 -10.12 -1.93
CA MET A 258 -6.21 -10.78 -2.83
C MET A 258 -4.97 -11.29 -2.10
N GLU A 259 -4.56 -10.66 -1.00
CA GLU A 259 -3.49 -11.18 -0.12
C GLU A 259 -3.74 -12.64 0.27
N GLU A 260 -4.98 -12.95 0.66
CA GLU A 260 -5.39 -14.29 1.10
C GLU A 260 -5.59 -15.26 -0.07
N GLN A 261 -5.97 -14.76 -1.25
CA GLN A 261 -6.11 -15.62 -2.42
C GLN A 261 -4.75 -16.08 -2.95
N VAL A 262 -3.73 -15.22 -2.83
CA VAL A 262 -2.37 -15.52 -3.31
C VAL A 262 -1.54 -16.22 -2.24
N PHE A 263 -1.57 -15.74 -0.99
CA PHE A 263 -0.72 -16.24 0.09
C PHE A 263 -1.53 -16.58 1.36
N ASP A 264 -2.42 -17.58 1.28
CA ASP A 264 -3.29 -18.07 2.39
C ASP A 264 -2.56 -18.34 3.73
N ALA A 265 -1.26 -18.64 3.70
CA ALA A 265 -0.46 -18.82 4.92
C ALA A 265 -0.14 -17.50 5.66
N VAL A 266 -0.27 -16.35 5.00
CA VAL A 266 0.10 -15.02 5.50
C VAL A 266 -1.15 -14.25 5.88
N ASN A 267 -1.52 -14.30 7.15
CA ASN A 267 -2.76 -13.72 7.66
C ASN A 267 -2.56 -12.27 8.17
N ASP A 268 -1.96 -11.40 7.34
CA ASP A 268 -1.63 -10.04 7.78
C ASP A 268 -2.88 -9.18 8.03
N TYR A 269 -3.96 -9.45 7.28
CA TYR A 269 -5.24 -8.76 7.37
C TYR A 269 -5.89 -8.79 8.76
N LEU A 270 -5.58 -9.77 9.59
CA LEU A 270 -6.05 -9.87 10.98
C LEU A 270 -5.65 -8.64 11.81
N THR A 271 -4.56 -7.95 11.42
CA THR A 271 -4.14 -6.69 12.02
C THR A 271 -5.20 -5.59 11.84
N TYR A 272 -5.88 -5.57 10.68
CA TYR A 272 -6.92 -4.58 10.39
C TYR A 272 -8.23 -4.85 11.14
N LEU A 273 -8.56 -6.12 11.41
CA LEU A 273 -9.80 -6.50 12.09
C LEU A 273 -9.86 -6.07 13.55
N THR A 274 -8.70 -6.03 14.22
CA THR A 274 -8.59 -5.77 15.66
C THR A 274 -8.27 -4.30 15.99
N GLY A 275 -8.04 -3.47 14.97
CA GLY A 275 -7.78 -2.04 15.10
C GLY A 275 -8.96 -1.25 15.68
N PHE A 276 -8.68 -0.04 16.19
CA PHE A 276 -9.70 0.83 16.80
C PHE A 276 -10.80 1.27 15.83
N SER A 277 -10.54 1.22 14.52
CA SER A 277 -11.50 1.50 13.44
C SER A 277 -11.81 0.27 12.55
N GLY A 278 -11.49 -0.93 13.03
CA GLY A 278 -11.75 -2.17 12.30
C GLY A 278 -13.23 -2.54 12.20
N PHE A 279 -13.58 -3.33 11.19
CA PHE A 279 -14.95 -3.76 10.89
C PHE A 279 -15.64 -4.44 12.09
N LEU A 280 -14.90 -5.24 12.87
CA LEU A 280 -15.44 -5.94 14.04
C LEU A 280 -15.54 -5.05 15.29
N THR A 281 -14.76 -3.97 15.37
CA THR A 281 -14.79 -3.03 16.50
C THR A 281 -15.78 -1.89 16.27
N GLN A 282 -16.13 -1.61 15.02
CA GLN A 282 -17.11 -0.59 14.62
C GLN A 282 -18.19 -1.13 13.64
N PRO A 283 -18.97 -2.16 14.00
CA PRO A 283 -19.93 -2.80 13.09
C PRO A 283 -21.13 -1.92 12.70
N TRP A 284 -21.26 -0.71 13.28
CA TRP A 284 -22.27 0.29 12.91
C TRP A 284 -21.80 1.25 11.81
N VAL A 285 -20.51 1.19 11.44
CA VAL A 285 -19.96 1.96 10.32
C VAL A 285 -20.33 1.25 9.01
N SER A 286 -20.64 2.04 7.99
CA SER A 286 -21.04 1.51 6.69
C SER A 286 -19.85 0.88 5.96
N LEU A 287 -20.11 -0.16 5.17
CA LEU A 287 -19.11 -0.91 4.41
C LEU A 287 -18.27 -0.02 3.47
N ASP A 288 -18.85 1.08 2.99
CA ASP A 288 -18.28 2.03 2.03
C ASP A 288 -17.47 3.16 2.70
N VAL A 289 -17.25 3.11 4.01
CA VAL A 289 -16.42 4.11 4.69
C VAL A 289 -14.94 3.84 4.46
N ALA A 290 -14.25 4.83 3.89
CA ALA A 290 -12.80 4.90 3.82
C ALA A 290 -12.28 5.95 4.81
N ASN A 291 -11.47 5.53 5.79
CA ASN A 291 -10.92 6.41 6.83
C ASN A 291 -9.46 6.09 7.18
N GLY A 292 -8.78 5.32 6.34
CA GLY A 292 -7.40 4.86 6.51
C GLY A 292 -7.27 3.53 7.25
N GLN A 293 -8.37 2.89 7.64
CA GLN A 293 -8.36 1.60 8.35
C GLN A 293 -9.58 0.74 8.03
N HIS A 294 -10.76 1.35 7.98
CA HIS A 294 -12.03 0.62 7.84
C HIS A 294 -12.10 -0.13 6.51
N GLU A 295 -11.63 0.51 5.44
CA GLU A 295 -11.55 -0.05 4.10
C GLU A 295 -10.70 -1.34 4.07
N PHE A 296 -9.54 -1.39 4.73
CA PHE A 296 -8.76 -2.64 4.82
C PHE A 296 -9.49 -3.74 5.59
N SER A 297 -10.12 -3.37 6.71
CA SER A 297 -10.84 -4.32 7.55
C SER A 297 -12.12 -4.88 6.92
N GLY A 298 -12.64 -4.20 5.90
CA GLY A 298 -13.80 -4.65 5.14
C GLY A 298 -13.56 -5.89 4.29
N VAL A 299 -12.32 -6.40 4.21
CA VAL A 299 -11.93 -7.67 3.55
C VAL A 299 -12.83 -8.86 3.89
N LEU A 300 -13.47 -8.85 5.06
CA LEU A 300 -14.46 -9.86 5.45
C LEU A 300 -15.62 -9.97 4.45
N TRP A 301 -15.98 -8.88 3.77
CA TRP A 301 -17.03 -8.88 2.76
C TRP A 301 -16.66 -9.67 1.50
N PRO A 302 -15.56 -9.37 0.76
CA PRO A 302 -15.13 -10.19 -0.37
C PRO A 302 -14.76 -11.62 0.02
N GLN A 303 -14.22 -11.86 1.23
CA GLN A 303 -14.06 -13.23 1.75
C GLN A 303 -15.40 -13.95 1.87
N PHE A 304 -16.39 -13.32 2.52
CA PHE A 304 -17.74 -13.89 2.62
C PHE A 304 -18.34 -14.17 1.24
N LEU A 305 -18.20 -13.26 0.28
CA LEU A 305 -18.70 -13.47 -1.08
C LEU A 305 -18.07 -14.71 -1.73
N THR A 306 -16.75 -14.85 -1.62
CA THR A 306 -15.99 -15.97 -2.19
C THR A 306 -16.39 -17.30 -1.55
N GLU A 307 -16.43 -17.37 -0.21
CA GLU A 307 -16.79 -18.59 0.52
C GLU A 307 -18.26 -18.99 0.32
N ARG A 308 -19.16 -18.00 0.27
CA ARG A 308 -20.60 -18.24 0.20
C ARG A 308 -21.04 -18.67 -1.20
N PHE A 309 -20.46 -18.08 -2.23
CA PHE A 309 -20.95 -18.20 -3.61
C PHE A 309 -20.01 -18.96 -4.55
N SER A 310 -18.80 -19.32 -4.10
CA SER A 310 -17.85 -20.16 -4.85
C SER A 310 -17.66 -19.66 -6.29
N ALA A 311 -17.18 -18.42 -6.43
CA ALA A 311 -16.75 -17.88 -7.71
C ALA A 311 -15.48 -18.59 -8.21
#